data_AF-A0A353ZUL4-F1
#
_entry.id   AF-A0A353ZUL4-F1
#
_cell.length_a   1.000
_cell.length_b   1.000
_cell.length_c   1.000
_cell.angle_alpha   90.00
_cell.angle_beta   90.00
_cell.angle_gamma   90.00
#
_symmetry.space_group_name_H-M   'P 1'
#
loop_
_entity.id
_entity.type
_entity.pdbx_description
1 polymer ?
#
loop_
_entity_poly.entity_id
_entity_poly.type
_entity_poly.pdbx_seq_one_letter_code
_entity_poly.pdbx_strand_id
1 'polypeptide(L)'
;AIGGDCPGKTELEPAILVLGDVFVEYAPQTRIEGEIQHLPAVFGVTEFWQVLTGKAPGRTADAQITIFDSVGFAIEDFSALRYVRDAVDGTEFFVEIDLVASPEDPKNLFGLVGALSPVGS
;
A
#
# COMPACT_ATOMS: atom_id res chain seq x y z
N ALA A 1 13.21 -4.89 -5.40
CA ALA A 1 12.49 -6.16 -5.18
C ALA A 1 11.03 -5.82 -5.04
N ILE A 2 10.14 -6.66 -5.58
CA ILE A 2 8.68 -6.39 -5.60
C ILE A 2 7.93 -7.65 -5.14
N GLY A 3 8.41 -8.84 -5.50
CA GLY A 3 7.70 -10.08 -5.21
C GLY A 3 7.90 -10.57 -3.77
N GLY A 4 8.95 -10.15 -3.07
CA GLY A 4 9.14 -10.44 -1.65
C GLY A 4 8.31 -9.50 -0.79
N ASP A 5 7.13 -9.94 -0.38
CA ASP A 5 6.06 -9.10 0.20
C ASP A 5 5.44 -9.68 1.48
N CYS A 6 6.01 -10.77 2.02
CA CYS A 6 5.51 -11.38 3.24
C CYS A 6 6.62 -12.12 4.01
N PRO A 7 6.40 -12.46 5.29
CA PRO A 7 7.42 -13.11 6.11
C PRO A 7 7.88 -14.44 5.52
N GLY A 8 9.20 -14.59 5.36
CA GLY A 8 9.85 -15.76 4.78
C GLY A 8 9.88 -15.80 3.25
N LYS A 9 9.35 -14.78 2.56
CA LYS A 9 9.35 -14.68 1.09
C LYS A 9 10.22 -13.50 0.65
N THR A 10 11.40 -13.80 0.14
CA THR A 10 12.40 -12.84 -0.35
C THR A 10 12.91 -13.25 -1.74
N GLU A 11 13.34 -12.29 -2.54
CA GLU A 11 13.84 -12.47 -3.91
C GLU A 11 15.36 -12.27 -4.00
N LEU A 12 15.93 -11.45 -3.10
CA LEU A 12 17.33 -11.06 -3.12
C LEU A 12 18.12 -11.85 -2.07
N GLU A 13 19.33 -12.24 -2.45
CA GLU A 13 20.30 -12.77 -1.51
C GLU A 13 20.72 -11.64 -0.54
N PRO A 14 20.75 -11.86 0.78
CA PRO A 14 20.95 -10.79 1.77
C PRO A 14 22.24 -9.97 1.56
N ALA A 15 23.31 -10.55 1.00
CA ALA A 15 24.52 -9.81 0.73
C ALA A 15 24.34 -8.74 -0.36
N ILE A 16 23.33 -8.83 -1.23
CA ILE A 16 23.01 -7.79 -2.21
C ILE A 16 22.54 -6.51 -1.51
N LEU A 17 21.77 -6.65 -0.43
CA LEU A 17 21.20 -5.51 0.31
C LEU A 17 22.27 -4.63 0.96
N VAL A 18 23.43 -5.19 1.30
CA VAL A 18 24.54 -4.42 1.89
C VAL A 18 25.44 -3.75 0.85
N LEU A 19 25.20 -3.98 -0.46
CA LEU A 19 25.97 -3.37 -1.56
C LEU A 19 25.44 -1.99 -1.98
N GLY A 20 24.26 -1.59 -1.51
CA GLY A 20 23.61 -0.36 -1.93
C GLY A 20 22.75 0.24 -0.82
N ASP A 21 22.32 1.48 -1.06
CA ASP A 21 21.37 2.13 -0.16
C ASP A 21 19.96 1.59 -0.40
N VAL A 22 19.30 1.21 0.68
CA VAL A 22 17.97 0.61 0.67
C VAL A 22 16.91 1.64 1.00
N PHE A 23 15.91 1.72 0.12
CA PHE A 23 14.75 2.59 0.24
C PHE A 23 13.50 1.72 0.45
N VAL A 24 12.58 2.19 1.30
CA VAL A 24 11.37 1.44 1.70
C VAL A 24 10.13 2.34 1.70
N GLU A 25 8.93 1.77 1.65
CA GLU A 25 7.68 2.54 1.77
C GLU A 25 7.42 2.95 3.24
N TYR A 26 7.29 1.96 4.12
CA TYR A 26 7.03 2.14 5.55
C TYR A 26 7.88 1.18 6.38
N ALA A 27 8.89 1.71 7.05
CA ALA A 27 9.94 0.88 7.64
C ALA A 27 9.41 -0.17 8.64
N PRO A 28 8.47 0.13 9.56
CA PRO A 28 7.95 -0.89 10.49
C PRO A 28 7.33 -2.12 9.80
N GLN A 29 6.68 -1.96 8.64
CA GLN A 29 6.10 -3.08 7.89
C GLN A 29 7.16 -3.80 7.04
N THR A 30 7.98 -3.05 6.28
CA THR A 30 9.02 -3.65 5.42
C THR A 30 10.04 -4.47 6.23
N ARG A 31 10.27 -4.15 7.51
CA ARG A 31 11.10 -4.97 8.41
C ARG A 31 10.57 -6.38 8.69
N ILE A 32 9.29 -6.59 8.49
CA ILE A 32 8.61 -7.87 8.73
C ILE A 32 8.44 -8.63 7.41
N GLU A 33 8.20 -7.91 6.32
CA GLU A 33 7.70 -8.48 5.06
C GLU A 33 8.69 -8.40 3.89
N GLY A 34 9.57 -7.40 3.90
CA GLY A 34 10.46 -7.09 2.77
C GLY A 34 11.75 -7.88 2.78
N GLU A 35 12.64 -7.58 1.84
CA GLU A 35 13.97 -8.18 1.72
C GLU A 35 14.82 -7.96 2.99
N ILE A 36 14.68 -6.80 3.64
CA ILE A 36 15.42 -6.46 4.86
C ILE A 36 15.02 -7.28 6.10
N GLN A 37 14.02 -8.16 6.01
CA GLN A 37 13.53 -8.97 7.14
C GLN A 37 14.59 -9.90 7.75
N HIS A 38 15.63 -10.26 6.97
CA HIS A 38 16.75 -11.09 7.44
C HIS A 38 17.95 -10.27 7.95
N LEU A 39 17.90 -8.94 7.83
CA LEU A 39 18.97 -8.06 8.30
C LEU A 39 18.73 -7.61 9.75
N PRO A 40 19.79 -7.23 10.48
CA PRO A 40 19.63 -6.67 11.82
C PRO A 40 18.71 -5.44 11.83
N ALA A 41 17.91 -5.26 12.88
CA ALA A 41 16.99 -4.12 13.01
C ALA A 41 17.70 -2.74 12.94
N VAL A 42 19.00 -2.69 13.25
CA VAL A 42 19.85 -1.50 13.17
C VAL A 42 20.36 -1.18 11.76
N PHE A 43 20.16 -2.08 10.79
CA PHE A 43 20.55 -1.84 9.39
C PHE A 43 19.87 -0.57 8.88
N GLY A 44 20.60 0.37 8.28
CA GLY A 44 20.02 1.65 7.83
C GLY A 44 19.10 1.48 6.63
N VAL A 45 17.93 2.13 6.65
CA VAL A 45 17.03 2.26 5.50
C VAL A 45 16.52 3.70 5.42
N THR A 46 16.18 4.15 4.22
CA THR A 46 15.57 5.47 4.00
C THR A 46 14.12 5.29 3.55
N GLU A 47 13.17 5.92 4.23
CA GLU A 47 11.78 5.89 3.76
C GLU A 47 11.63 6.78 2.53
N PHE A 48 11.02 6.26 1.47
CA PHE A 48 11.02 6.90 0.15
C PHE A 48 10.36 8.29 0.15
N TRP A 49 9.36 8.52 1.01
CA TRP A 49 8.75 9.84 1.18
C TRP A 49 9.74 10.93 1.60
N GLN A 50 10.81 10.57 2.32
CA GLN A 50 11.87 11.50 2.73
C GLN A 50 12.68 11.96 1.53
N VAL A 51 12.91 11.07 0.55
CA VAL A 51 13.55 11.40 -0.72
C VAL A 51 12.66 12.35 -1.52
N LEU A 52 11.37 12.00 -1.67
CA LEU A 52 10.40 12.82 -2.43
C LEU A 52 10.22 14.23 -1.84
N THR A 53 10.36 14.36 -0.52
CA THR A 53 10.24 15.65 0.18
C THR A 53 11.57 16.40 0.38
N GLY A 54 12.68 15.86 -0.16
CA GLY A 54 14.01 16.46 -0.04
C GLY A 54 14.63 16.41 1.37
N LYS A 55 14.08 15.59 2.27
CA LYS A 55 14.59 15.39 3.64
C LYS A 55 15.75 14.39 3.71
N ALA A 56 15.86 13.52 2.71
CA ALA A 56 16.97 12.59 2.55
C ALA A 56 17.42 12.58 1.07
N PRO A 57 18.70 12.32 0.78
CA PRO A 57 19.13 12.12 -0.60
C PRO A 57 18.56 10.82 -1.15
N GLY A 58 18.26 10.82 -2.46
CA GLY A 58 18.05 9.57 -3.21
C GLY A 58 19.38 9.03 -3.71
N ARG A 59 19.50 8.86 -5.02
CA ARG A 59 20.77 8.57 -5.67
C ARG A 59 21.75 9.74 -5.52
N THR A 60 23.00 9.45 -5.18
CA THR A 60 24.09 10.42 -4.96
C THR A 60 25.26 10.26 -5.95
N ALA A 61 25.35 9.12 -6.64
CA ALA A 61 26.37 8.87 -7.67
C ALA A 61 25.88 7.93 -8.77
N ASP A 62 26.46 8.04 -9.97
CA ASP A 62 26.08 7.22 -11.13
C ASP A 62 26.36 5.73 -10.90
N ALA A 63 27.47 5.40 -10.25
CA ALA A 63 27.87 4.01 -9.95
C ALA A 63 27.17 3.42 -8.71
N GLN A 64 26.36 4.19 -7.98
CA GLN A 64 25.71 3.73 -6.76
C GLN A 64 24.66 2.65 -7.07
N ILE A 65 24.63 1.59 -6.27
CA ILE A 65 23.53 0.64 -6.28
C ILE A 65 22.43 1.18 -5.35
N THR A 66 21.19 1.20 -5.85
CA THR A 66 20.02 1.61 -5.08
C THR A 66 18.99 0.49 -5.12
N ILE A 67 18.46 0.12 -3.97
CA ILE A 67 17.49 -0.96 -3.86
C ILE A 67 16.22 -0.37 -3.29
N PHE A 68 15.14 -0.45 -4.04
CA PHE A 68 13.81 -0.23 -3.49
C PHE A 68 13.26 -1.59 -3.06
N ASP A 69 13.12 -1.76 -1.75
CA ASP A 69 12.54 -2.93 -1.10
C ASP A 69 11.06 -2.63 -0.86
N SER A 70 10.24 -3.04 -1.84
CA SER A 70 8.84 -2.67 -1.94
C SER A 70 7.96 -3.86 -1.61
N VAL A 71 7.06 -3.64 -0.65
CA VAL A 71 6.10 -4.63 -0.16
C VAL A 71 4.65 -4.17 -0.33
N GLY A 72 4.44 -2.94 -0.79
CA GLY A 72 3.14 -2.29 -0.87
C GLY A 72 2.69 -1.68 0.46
N PHE A 73 2.15 -0.47 0.40
CA PHE A 73 1.57 0.18 1.59
C PHE A 73 0.24 0.85 1.28
N ALA A 74 -0.69 0.86 2.24
CA ALA A 74 -2.08 1.27 2.06
C ALA A 74 -2.28 2.68 1.46
N ILE A 75 -1.29 3.57 1.56
CA ILE A 75 -1.34 4.89 0.93
C ILE A 75 -1.40 4.81 -0.61
N GLU A 76 -0.79 3.78 -1.19
CA GLU A 76 -0.74 3.51 -2.63
C GLU A 76 -2.12 3.09 -3.13
N ASP A 77 -2.73 2.10 -2.46
CA ASP A 77 -4.09 1.66 -2.72
C ASP A 77 -5.10 2.81 -2.54
N PHE A 78 -4.96 3.59 -1.47
CA PHE A 78 -5.81 4.76 -1.23
C PHE A 78 -5.71 5.78 -2.37
N SER A 79 -4.48 6.04 -2.85
CA SER A 79 -4.25 6.97 -3.95
C SER A 79 -4.85 6.45 -5.25
N ALA A 80 -4.68 5.15 -5.55
CA ALA A 80 -5.27 4.49 -6.70
C ALA A 80 -6.81 4.50 -6.64
N LEU A 81 -7.40 4.20 -5.48
CA LEU A 81 -8.86 4.22 -5.28
C LEU A 81 -9.44 5.61 -5.49
N ARG A 82 -8.78 6.66 -4.98
CA ARG A 82 -9.20 8.04 -5.24
C ARG A 82 -9.14 8.40 -6.71
N TYR A 83 -8.05 8.02 -7.39
CA TYR A 83 -7.90 8.24 -8.82
C TYR A 83 -9.01 7.53 -9.60
N VAL A 84 -9.26 6.25 -9.35
CA VAL A 84 -10.31 5.48 -10.03
C VAL A 84 -11.69 6.07 -9.78
N ARG A 85 -12.02 6.41 -8.53
CA ARG A 85 -13.29 7.07 -8.16
C ARG A 85 -13.50 8.35 -8.96
N ASP A 86 -12.49 9.22 -9.01
CA ASP A 86 -12.59 10.50 -9.70
C ASP A 86 -12.62 10.32 -11.23
N ALA A 87 -12.00 9.25 -11.76
CA ALA A 87 -11.96 8.95 -13.19
C ALA A 87 -13.26 8.36 -13.75
N VAL A 88 -14.07 7.69 -12.92
CA VAL A 88 -15.34 7.10 -13.34
C VAL A 88 -16.55 8.01 -13.07
N ASP A 89 -16.37 9.12 -12.36
CA ASP A 89 -17.45 10.05 -12.05
C ASP A 89 -18.13 10.57 -13.33
N GLY A 90 -19.47 10.49 -13.37
CA GLY A 90 -20.28 10.85 -14.54
C GLY A 90 -20.16 9.91 -15.74
N THR A 91 -19.50 8.75 -15.61
CA THR A 91 -19.39 7.74 -16.68
C THR A 91 -20.34 6.56 -16.45
N GLU A 92 -20.52 5.71 -17.46
CA GLU A 92 -21.25 4.44 -17.34
C GLU A 92 -20.43 3.33 -16.65
N PHE A 93 -19.17 3.59 -16.28
CA PHE A 93 -18.25 2.59 -15.75
C PHE A 93 -18.39 2.35 -14.23
N PHE A 94 -19.50 2.77 -13.64
CA PHE A 94 -19.84 2.45 -12.25
C PHE A 94 -21.34 2.22 -12.08
N VAL A 95 -21.69 1.54 -11.00
CA VAL A 95 -23.07 1.30 -10.55
C VAL A 95 -23.13 1.59 -9.07
N GLU A 96 -24.18 2.28 -8.64
CA GLU A 96 -24.46 2.47 -7.22
C GLU A 96 -25.07 1.19 -6.63
N ILE A 97 -24.54 0.78 -5.48
CA ILE A 97 -25.04 -0.37 -4.73
C ILE A 97 -25.36 0.06 -3.30
N ASP A 98 -26.44 -0.50 -2.75
CA ASP A 98 -26.77 -0.35 -1.34
C ASP A 98 -25.93 -1.31 -0.49
N LEU A 99 -24.71 -0.88 -0.15
CA LEU A 99 -23.76 -1.71 0.60
C LEU A 99 -23.99 -1.66 2.11
N VAL A 100 -24.52 -0.54 2.62
CA VAL A 100 -24.68 -0.28 4.06
C VAL A 100 -26.08 0.21 4.34
N ALA A 101 -26.76 -0.45 5.29
CA ALA A 101 -28.10 -0.08 5.71
C ALA A 101 -28.21 1.39 6.15
N SER A 102 -29.20 2.11 5.58
CA SER A 102 -29.51 3.50 5.90
C SER A 102 -31.01 3.67 6.26
N PRO A 103 -31.46 3.15 7.42
CA PRO A 103 -32.85 3.30 7.86
C PRO A 103 -33.14 4.74 8.33
N GLU A 104 -34.39 5.18 8.18
CA GLU A 104 -34.84 6.51 8.67
C GLU A 104 -34.62 6.68 10.18
N ASP A 105 -34.93 5.63 10.96
CA ASP A 105 -34.49 5.55 12.36
C ASP A 105 -33.19 4.73 12.41
N PRO A 106 -32.03 5.36 12.70
CA PRO A 106 -30.74 4.67 12.74
C PRO A 106 -30.66 3.58 13.81
N LYS A 107 -31.61 3.53 14.75
CA LYS A 107 -31.71 2.45 15.76
C LYS A 107 -32.65 1.32 15.34
N ASN A 108 -33.45 1.50 14.29
CA ASN A 108 -34.44 0.53 13.84
C ASN A 108 -33.95 -0.30 12.65
N LEU A 109 -32.89 -1.08 12.85
CA LEU A 109 -32.40 -2.00 11.83
C LEU A 109 -33.42 -3.11 11.50
N PHE A 110 -34.23 -3.52 12.48
CA PHE A 110 -35.29 -4.53 12.28
C PHE A 110 -36.35 -4.08 11.28
N GLY A 111 -36.59 -2.77 11.16
CA GLY A 111 -37.51 -2.19 10.17
C GLY A 111 -37.15 -2.48 8.72
N LEU A 112 -35.91 -2.91 8.43
CA LEU A 112 -35.47 -3.30 7.09
C LEU A 112 -35.71 -4.79 6.76
N VAL A 113 -36.14 -5.60 7.74
CA VAL A 113 -36.43 -7.03 7.51
C VAL A 113 -37.69 -7.16 6.64
N GLY A 114 -37.51 -7.54 5.37
CA GLY A 114 -38.59 -7.69 4.38
C GLY A 114 -38.61 -6.61 3.30
N ALA A 115 -37.76 -5.58 3.38
CA ALA A 115 -37.44 -4.70 2.25
C ALA A 115 -36.57 -5.47 1.24
N LEU A 116 -36.79 -5.27 -0.05
CA LEU A 116 -36.24 -6.09 -1.14
C LEU A 116 -34.70 -6.17 -1.16
N SER A 117 -34.21 -7.24 -1.79
CA SER A 117 -32.80 -7.67 -1.88
C SER A 117 -31.85 -6.64 -2.53
N PRO A 118 -30.54 -6.66 -2.24
CA PRO A 118 -29.58 -5.62 -2.63
C PRO A 118 -29.16 -5.62 -4.11
N VAL A 119 -29.87 -6.37 -4.98
CA VAL A 119 -29.59 -6.43 -6.41
C VAL A 119 -30.76 -5.77 -7.14
N GLY A 120 -30.43 -4.71 -7.88
CA GLY A 120 -31.37 -3.77 -8.51
C GLY A 120 -32.52 -4.43 -9.29
N SER A 121 -33.64 -3.70 -9.29
CA SER A 121 -34.80 -3.94 -10.18
C SER A 121 -34.48 -3.61 -11.62
#